data_AF-A0A7W6BQ88-F1
#
_entry.id   AF-A0A7W6BQ88-F1
#
_cell.length_a   1.000
_cell.length_b   1.000
_cell.length_c   1.000
_cell.angle_alpha   90.00
_cell.angle_beta   90.00
_cell.angle_gamma   90.00
#
_symmetry.space_group_name_H-M   'P 1'
#
loop_
_entity.id
_entity.type
_entity.pdbx_description
1 polymer ?
#
loop_
_entity_poly.entity_id
_entity_poly.type
_entity_poly.pdbx_seq_one_letter_code
_entity_poly.pdbx_strand_id
1 'polypeptide(L)'
;MKPAKHVHHSTPHRGNPALFWDRTRWVGLCQTHHNADAQQIERRGYASRVDASGLPTDPNHPFNRATPVEIAAARPQGRGESKVSASRGSGPVGEFETELVRPTEGSR
;
A
#
# COMPACT_ATOMS: atom_id res chain seq x y z
N MET A 1 1.83 28.14 7.96
CA MET A 1 1.57 27.69 6.58
C MET A 1 2.69 28.18 5.68
N LYS A 2 3.46 27.31 5.00
CA LYS A 2 4.48 27.75 4.03
C LYS A 2 3.82 27.92 2.65
N PRO A 3 4.13 29.00 1.89
CA PRO A 3 3.53 29.20 0.57
C PRO A 3 3.98 28.10 -0.41
N ALA A 4 3.13 27.85 -1.41
CA ALA A 4 3.49 26.97 -2.52
C ALA A 4 4.67 27.57 -3.30
N LYS A 5 5.62 26.71 -3.67
CA LYS A 5 6.80 27.07 -4.47
C LYS A 5 7.03 26.12 -5.65
N HIS A 6 6.40 24.95 -5.61
CA HIS A 6 6.57 23.90 -6.61
C HIS A 6 5.21 23.41 -7.08
N VAL A 7 5.14 23.03 -8.35
CA VAL A 7 3.96 22.41 -8.96
C VAL A 7 4.21 20.91 -9.00
N HIS A 8 3.25 20.14 -8.50
CA HIS A 8 3.25 18.68 -8.48
C HIS A 8 2.15 18.14 -9.39
N HIS A 9 2.40 17.02 -10.07
CA HIS A 9 1.35 16.30 -10.81
C HIS A 9 0.69 15.28 -9.88
N SER A 10 -0.57 15.50 -9.49
CA SER A 10 -1.32 14.57 -8.63
C SER A 10 -1.46 13.17 -9.23
N THR A 11 -1.44 13.07 -10.56
CA THR A 11 -1.25 11.81 -11.29
C THR A 11 0.09 11.87 -12.02
N PRO A 12 1.05 10.96 -11.73
CA PRO A 12 2.34 10.95 -12.40
C PRO A 12 2.17 10.76 -13.91
N HIS A 13 2.77 11.64 -14.71
CA HIS A 13 2.60 11.61 -16.16
C HIS A 13 3.33 10.43 -16.84
N ARG A 14 4.38 9.87 -16.23
CA ARG A 14 5.14 8.70 -16.75
C ARG A 14 5.51 8.80 -18.24
N GLY A 15 5.87 10.00 -18.68
CA GLY A 15 6.20 10.28 -20.09
C GLY A 15 5.02 10.62 -21.02
N ASN A 16 3.78 10.51 -20.55
CA ASN A 16 2.58 10.91 -21.31
C ASN A 16 2.42 12.45 -21.35
N PRO A 17 2.53 13.10 -22.51
CA PRO A 17 2.41 14.56 -22.62
C PRO A 17 1.02 15.10 -22.27
N ALA A 18 -0.05 14.32 -22.52
CA ALA A 18 -1.41 14.75 -22.21
C ALA A 18 -1.61 14.89 -20.69
N LEU A 19 -1.04 13.97 -19.89
CA LEU A 19 -1.06 14.06 -18.43
C LEU A 19 -0.13 15.16 -17.90
N PHE A 20 0.99 15.40 -18.57
CA PHE A 20 1.94 16.44 -18.17
C PHE A 20 1.31 17.84 -18.26
N TRP A 21 0.57 18.11 -19.34
CA TRP A 21 -0.06 19.40 -19.62
C TRP A 21 -1.48 19.56 -19.09
N ASP A 22 -2.04 18.51 -18.48
CA ASP A 22 -3.34 18.59 -17.84
C ASP A 22 -3.25 19.36 -16.50
N ARG A 23 -3.62 20.63 -16.57
CA ARG A 23 -3.59 21.55 -15.43
C ARG A 23 -4.57 21.16 -14.33
N THR A 24 -5.60 20.36 -14.62
CA THR A 24 -6.54 19.87 -13.59
C THR A 24 -5.87 18.92 -12.60
N ARG A 25 -4.70 18.36 -12.98
CA ARG A 25 -3.87 17.49 -12.15
C ARG A 25 -2.72 18.23 -11.47
N TRP A 26 -2.55 19.53 -11.70
CA TRP A 26 -1.48 20.30 -11.06
C TRP A 26 -1.88 20.73 -9.66
N VAL A 27 -0.98 20.52 -8.70
CA VAL A 27 -1.16 20.89 -7.29
C VAL A 27 0.02 21.76 -6.84
N GLY A 28 -0.27 22.95 -6.34
CA GLY A 28 0.73 23.84 -5.77
C GLY A 28 1.10 23.42 -4.36
N LEU A 29 2.37 23.04 -4.13
CA LEU A 29 2.88 22.58 -2.84
C LEU A 29 4.11 23.38 -2.39
N CYS A 30 4.30 23.48 -1.08
CA CYS A 30 5.56 23.96 -0.53
C CYS A 30 6.63 22.87 -0.62
N GLN A 31 7.91 23.24 -0.53
CA GLN A 31 9.03 22.30 -0.69
C GLN A 31 8.94 21.07 0.24
N THR A 32 8.51 21.28 1.49
CA THR A 32 8.42 20.20 2.48
C THR A 32 7.38 19.16 2.06
N HIS A 33 6.16 19.57 1.71
CA HIS A 33 5.10 18.63 1.32
C HIS A 33 5.32 18.04 -0.08
N HIS A 34 5.96 18.79 -0.98
CA HIS A 34 6.35 18.29 -2.30
C HIS A 34 7.35 17.12 -2.17
N ASN A 35 8.39 17.27 -1.35
CA ASN A 35 9.46 16.28 -1.26
C ASN A 35 9.16 15.12 -0.31
N ALA A 36 8.24 15.29 0.63
CA ALA A 36 7.87 14.26 1.60
C ALA A 36 6.55 13.59 1.25
N ASP A 37 5.43 14.27 1.52
CA ASP A 37 4.08 13.68 1.43
C ASP A 37 3.73 13.26 0.01
N ALA A 38 3.87 14.17 -0.96
CA ALA A 38 3.53 13.88 -2.34
C ALA A 38 4.38 12.74 -2.89
N GLN A 39 5.69 12.79 -2.66
CA GLN A 39 6.61 11.75 -3.09
C GLN A 39 6.34 10.38 -2.42
N GLN A 40 5.94 10.38 -1.15
CA GLN A 40 5.57 9.17 -0.41
C GLN A 40 4.31 8.55 -0.99
N ILE A 41 3.28 9.37 -1.27
CA ILE A 41 2.01 8.92 -1.85
C ILE A 41 2.25 8.35 -3.25
N GLU A 42 3.06 9.00 -4.09
CA GLU A 42 3.39 8.47 -5.43
C GLU A 42 4.04 7.09 -5.37
N ARG A 43 4.94 6.87 -4.40
CA ARG A 43 5.70 5.61 -4.27
C ARG A 43 4.87 4.49 -3.67
N ARG A 44 4.01 4.81 -2.69
CA ARG A 44 3.28 3.82 -1.89
C ARG A 44 1.84 3.62 -2.35
N GLY A 45 1.23 4.63 -2.96
CA GLY A 45 -0.17 4.65 -3.37
C GLY A 45 -1.16 5.05 -2.25
N TYR A 46 -0.68 5.42 -1.06
CA TYR A 46 -1.50 5.80 0.08
C TYR A 46 -0.76 6.78 1.01
N ALA A 47 -1.51 7.63 1.71
CA ALA A 47 -1.00 8.56 2.70
C ALA A 47 -0.71 7.86 4.05
N SER A 48 0.35 8.27 4.73
CA SER A 48 0.70 7.79 6.08
C SER A 48 0.12 8.66 7.21
N ARG A 49 -1.03 9.31 6.99
CA ARG A 49 -1.69 10.11 8.02
C ARG A 49 -2.33 9.22 9.09
N VAL A 50 -2.11 9.58 10.36
CA VAL A 50 -2.62 8.90 11.55
C VAL A 50 -3.53 9.86 12.32
N ASP A 51 -4.65 9.38 12.85
CA ASP A 51 -5.59 10.17 13.65
C ASP A 51 -5.26 10.18 15.16
N ALA A 52 -6.13 10.79 15.96
CA ALA A 52 -5.98 10.85 17.42
C ALA A 52 -6.05 9.49 18.10
N SER A 53 -6.61 8.46 17.45
CA SER A 53 -6.63 7.09 17.97
C SER A 53 -5.33 6.34 17.71
N GLY A 54 -4.42 6.91 16.94
CA GLY A 54 -3.15 6.27 16.56
C GLY A 54 -3.30 5.31 15.37
N LEU A 55 -4.44 5.32 14.66
CA LEU A 55 -4.68 4.46 13.50
C LEU A 55 -4.49 5.20 12.16
N PRO A 56 -4.01 4.50 11.11
CA PRO A 56 -3.94 5.08 9.77
C PRO A 56 -5.33 5.48 9.26
N THR A 57 -5.41 6.65 8.62
CA THR A 57 -6.68 7.23 8.13
C THR A 57 -6.99 6.91 6.68
N ASP A 58 -5.97 6.58 5.87
CA ASP A 58 -6.15 6.32 4.45
C ASP A 58 -6.78 4.91 4.25
N PRO A 59 -7.93 4.79 3.56
CA PRO A 59 -8.55 3.50 3.27
C PRO A 59 -7.64 2.55 2.46
N ASN A 60 -6.75 3.09 1.64
CA ASN A 60 -5.79 2.31 0.84
C ASN A 60 -4.55 1.89 1.62
N HIS A 61 -4.39 2.35 2.88
CA HIS A 61 -3.29 1.90 3.73
C HIS A 61 -3.36 0.37 3.91
N PRO A 62 -2.25 -0.39 3.90
CA PRO A 62 -2.25 -1.85 4.04
C PRO A 62 -2.96 -2.39 5.29
N PHE A 63 -3.07 -1.57 6.33
CA PHE A 63 -3.84 -1.85 7.55
C PHE A 63 -5.36 -1.78 7.33
N ASN A 64 -5.82 -0.85 6.48
CA ASN A 64 -7.23 -0.58 6.21
C ASN A 64 -7.76 -1.25 4.93
N ARG A 65 -6.87 -1.66 4.01
CA ARG A 65 -7.29 -2.34 2.79
C ARG A 65 -7.98 -3.66 3.16
N ALA A 66 -9.21 -3.84 2.69
CA ALA A 66 -9.83 -5.16 2.75
C ALA A 66 -8.98 -6.13 1.91
N THR A 67 -8.57 -7.25 2.49
CA THR A 67 -8.11 -8.37 1.68
C THR A 67 -9.28 -8.85 0.81
N PRO A 68 -9.05 -9.47 -0.37
CA PRO A 68 -10.13 -10.02 -1.20
C PRO A 68 -10.90 -11.19 -0.57
N VAL A 69 -10.86 -11.38 0.74
CA VAL A 69 -11.85 -12.20 1.42
C VAL A 69 -13.13 -11.38 1.45
N GLU A 70 -13.91 -11.55 0.39
CA GLU A 70 -15.29 -11.11 0.15
C GLU A 70 -15.79 -9.94 1.00
N ILE A 71 -16.34 -8.94 0.32
CA ILE A 71 -17.35 -8.05 0.88
C ILE A 71 -18.59 -8.91 1.22
N ALA A 72 -18.48 -9.72 2.27
CA ALA A 72 -19.55 -10.52 2.82
C ALA A 72 -20.37 -9.59 3.71
N ALA A 73 -21.47 -9.13 3.10
CA ALA A 73 -22.72 -8.73 3.73
C ALA A 73 -22.70 -7.51 4.66
N ALA A 74 -23.59 -6.57 4.33
CA ALA A 74 -24.25 -5.71 5.30
C ALA A 74 -24.57 -6.51 6.59
N ARG A 75 -24.11 -6.03 7.74
CA ARG A 75 -24.46 -6.57 9.06
C ARG A 75 -25.99 -6.50 9.27
N PRO A 76 -26.72 -7.61 9.47
CA PRO A 76 -27.86 -7.56 10.37
C PRO A 76 -27.36 -7.76 11.81
N GLN A 77 -27.86 -6.96 12.74
CA GLN A 77 -27.61 -7.16 14.16
C GLN A 77 -28.27 -8.48 14.60
N GLY A 78 -27.48 -9.38 15.18
CA GLY A 78 -27.97 -10.66 15.72
C GLY A 78 -27.01 -11.22 16.76
N ARG A 79 -27.42 -11.12 18.02
CA ARG A 79 -26.74 -11.62 19.23
C ARG A 79 -26.72 -13.16 19.22
N GLY A 80 -25.57 -13.77 19.47
CA GLY A 80 -25.43 -15.22 19.62
C GLY A 80 -24.00 -15.63 19.96
N GLU A 81 -23.72 -15.74 21.25
CA GLU A 81 -22.45 -16.16 21.82
C GLU A 81 -22.30 -17.69 21.66
N SER A 82 -21.40 -18.13 20.77
CA SER A 82 -21.06 -19.54 20.57
C SER A 82 -19.56 -19.74 20.77
N LYS A 83 -19.27 -20.57 21.78
CA LYS A 83 -17.98 -20.91 22.37
C LYS A 83 -17.01 -21.51 21.33
N VAL A 84 -15.77 -21.03 21.32
CA VAL A 84 -14.68 -21.51 20.46
C VAL A 84 -14.18 -22.88 20.95
N SER A 85 -14.04 -23.85 20.04
CA SER A 85 -13.17 -25.01 20.24
C SER A 85 -12.26 -25.17 19.02
N ALA A 86 -11.04 -24.67 19.12
CA ALA A 86 -10.00 -24.89 18.11
C ALA A 86 -9.20 -26.15 18.46
N SER A 87 -9.31 -27.18 17.63
CA SER A 87 -8.37 -28.32 17.63
C SER A 87 -7.12 -27.93 16.83
N ARG A 88 -6.00 -27.78 17.52
CA ARG A 88 -4.67 -27.60 16.90
C ARG A 88 -4.27 -28.89 16.17
N GLY A 89 -4.17 -28.84 14.84
CA GLY A 89 -3.54 -29.87 14.04
C GLY A 89 -2.14 -29.46 13.62
N SER A 90 -1.12 -30.09 14.21
CA SER A 90 0.28 -29.99 13.78
C SER A 90 0.46 -30.73 12.45
N GLY A 91 0.88 -30.04 11.40
CA GLY A 91 1.40 -30.64 10.16
C GLY A 91 2.93 -30.63 10.15
N PRO A 92 3.58 -31.63 9.54
CA PRO A 92 5.03 -31.79 9.59
C PRO A 92 5.78 -30.74 8.75
N VAL A 93 6.94 -30.33 9.25
CA VAL A 93 7.90 -29.46 8.57
C VAL A 93 8.51 -30.20 7.38
N GLY A 94 8.18 -29.77 6.16
CA GLY A 94 8.80 -30.29 4.94
C GLY A 94 10.19 -29.68 4.74
N GLU A 95 11.18 -30.55 4.60
CA GLU A 95 12.59 -30.26 4.39
C GLU A 95 12.80 -29.74 2.97
N PHE A 96 13.37 -28.54 2.82
CA PHE A 96 13.70 -27.96 1.51
C PHE A 96 15.18 -28.20 1.24
N GLU A 97 15.51 -29.25 0.48
CA GLU A 97 16.86 -29.45 -0.04
C GLU A 97 17.20 -28.33 -1.04
N THR A 98 18.20 -27.53 -0.70
CA THR A 98 18.80 -26.56 -1.62
C THR A 98 19.82 -27.26 -2.51
N GLU A 99 19.45 -27.57 -3.75
CA GLU A 99 20.40 -28.05 -4.76
C GLU A 99 21.27 -26.88 -5.24
N LEU A 100 22.58 -26.95 -4.96
CA LEU A 100 23.59 -25.98 -5.38
C LEU A 100 23.93 -26.20 -6.87
N VAL A 101 23.36 -25.39 -7.75
CA VAL A 101 23.74 -25.35 -9.17
C VAL A 101 25.17 -24.80 -9.31
N ARG A 102 26.07 -25.61 -9.86
CA ARG A 102 27.48 -25.24 -10.11
C ARG A 102 27.59 -24.43 -11.42
N PRO A 103 28.44 -23.39 -11.49
CA PRO A 103 28.64 -22.64 -12.72
C PRO A 103 29.40 -23.47 -13.76
N THR A 104 28.94 -23.48 -15.00
CA THR A 104 29.66 -24.04 -16.14
C THR A 104 30.82 -23.12 -16.51
N GLU A 105 32.05 -23.64 -16.42
CA GLU A 105 33.24 -22.97 -16.93
C GLU A 105 33.16 -22.85 -18.46
N GLY A 106 33.00 -21.61 -18.95
CA GLY A 106 33.13 -21.28 -20.36
C GLY A 106 34.60 -21.26 -20.76
N SER A 107 34.98 -22.21 -21.63
CA SER A 107 36.30 -22.33 -22.23
C SER A 107 36.39 -21.46 -23.50
N ARG A 108 37.44 -20.62 -23.55
CA ARG A 108 38.15 -20.00 -24.70
C ARG A 108 37.36 -19.22 -25.76
#